data_AF-A0A9K3P918-F1
#
_entry.id   AF-A0A9K3P918-F1
#
_cell.length_a   1.000
_cell.length_b   1.000
_cell.length_c   1.000
_cell.angle_alpha   90.00
_cell.angle_beta   90.00
_cell.angle_gamma   90.00
#
_symmetry.space_group_name_H-M   'P 1'
#
loop_
_entity.id
_entity.type
_entity.pdbx_description
1 polymer ?
#
loop_
_entity_poly.entity_id
_entity_poly.type
_entity_poly.pdbx_seq_one_letter_code
_entity_poly.pdbx_strand_id
1 'polypeptide(L)'
;MPLTKSQRAQALEHILTNVFDLEAKDPLRAALRDNGFVDICDLVNMKREHVENLAYLDEVDGTQQRVPIPWGKQEIINVFRDYIIYRHEINEPIGINCTDITMEQFNKFRIDPNYLKARILAKDGIPSFKTETNPPAPTTPVMTNDCTPANKLFQKEIKRDQSLYPILKTEQPHDSCDNKFEVQAHAQGIAHVVVNKYLPTNPDEEEVFKPIQTFMDAVLESKVHTPKGKEAIREHEATKDAPAAYANLVEHHRKSTAADIEAMKTNITTTTISDGSSKELHPSF
;
A
#
# COMPACT_ATOMS: atom_id res chain seq x y z
N MET A 1 -15.52 -4.52 -9.88
CA MET A 1 -15.78 -4.37 -11.33
C MET A 1 -14.94 -3.19 -11.82
N PRO A 2 -14.14 -3.31 -12.88
CA PRO A 2 -13.35 -2.19 -13.40
C PRO A 2 -14.27 -1.10 -13.95
N LEU A 3 -13.87 0.17 -13.76
CA LEU A 3 -14.60 1.33 -14.27
C LEU A 3 -14.65 1.36 -15.80
N THR A 4 -15.82 1.68 -16.35
CA THR A 4 -15.97 1.95 -17.79
C THR A 4 -15.31 3.25 -18.19
N LYS A 5 -14.94 3.40 -19.47
CA LYS A 5 -14.36 4.65 -20.01
C LYS A 5 -15.25 5.88 -19.74
N SER A 6 -16.56 5.72 -19.86
CA SER A 6 -17.53 6.80 -19.60
C SER A 6 -17.49 7.24 -18.13
N GLN A 7 -17.47 6.29 -17.19
CA GLN A 7 -17.41 6.60 -15.76
C GLN A 7 -16.07 7.26 -15.37
N ARG A 8 -14.94 6.87 -15.98
CA ARG A 8 -13.64 7.53 -15.71
C ARG A 8 -13.59 8.95 -16.26
N ALA A 9 -14.23 9.22 -17.40
CA ALA A 9 -14.37 10.57 -17.93
C ALA A 9 -15.28 11.43 -17.05
N GLN A 10 -16.38 10.87 -16.53
CA GLN A 10 -17.26 11.56 -15.57
C GLN A 10 -16.53 11.89 -14.26
N ALA A 11 -15.69 10.96 -13.77
CA ALA A 11 -14.85 11.20 -12.61
C ALA A 11 -13.89 12.37 -12.83
N LEU A 12 -13.23 12.44 -13.98
CA LEU A 12 -12.38 13.58 -14.35
C LEU A 12 -13.19 14.89 -14.36
N GLU A 13 -14.36 14.89 -14.98
CA GLU A 13 -15.23 16.07 -15.06
C GLU A 13 -15.69 16.54 -13.67
N HIS A 14 -15.98 15.61 -12.75
CA HIS A 14 -16.28 15.91 -11.36
C HIS A 14 -15.10 16.59 -10.66
N ILE A 15 -13.86 16.10 -10.85
CA ILE A 15 -12.67 16.74 -10.25
C ILE A 15 -12.48 18.15 -10.80
N LEU A 16 -12.53 18.33 -12.13
CA LEU A 16 -12.30 19.63 -12.75
C LEU A 16 -13.37 20.66 -12.37
N THR A 17 -14.64 20.26 -12.27
CA THR A 17 -15.75 21.17 -11.96
C THR A 17 -15.96 21.35 -10.47
N ASN A 18 -16.11 20.26 -9.74
CA ASN A 18 -16.62 20.29 -8.36
C ASN A 18 -15.53 20.27 -7.30
N VAL A 19 -14.28 19.95 -7.66
CA VAL A 19 -13.15 19.90 -6.70
C VAL A 19 -12.15 21.02 -6.97
N PHE A 20 -11.81 21.26 -8.24
CA PHE A 20 -10.90 22.34 -8.64
C PHE A 20 -11.60 23.68 -8.89
N ASP A 21 -12.93 23.68 -8.98
CA ASP A 21 -13.75 24.86 -9.25
C ASP A 21 -13.33 25.57 -10.55
N LEU A 22 -13.13 24.79 -11.62
CA LEU A 22 -12.73 25.32 -12.92
C LEU A 22 -13.94 25.65 -13.79
N GLU A 23 -13.95 26.87 -14.32
CA GLU A 23 -14.89 27.29 -15.34
C GLU A 23 -14.80 26.42 -16.61
N ALA A 24 -15.87 26.39 -17.40
CA ALA A 24 -15.95 25.58 -18.62
C ALA A 24 -14.88 25.94 -19.67
N LYS A 25 -14.43 27.20 -19.69
CA LYS A 25 -13.41 27.71 -20.63
C LYS A 25 -12.01 27.79 -20.00
N ASP A 26 -11.78 27.16 -18.86
CA ASP A 26 -10.49 27.22 -18.18
C ASP A 26 -9.35 26.63 -19.04
N PRO A 27 -8.19 27.30 -19.15
CA PRO A 27 -7.05 26.81 -19.93
C PRO A 27 -6.57 25.41 -19.55
N LEU A 28 -6.74 25.00 -18.28
CA LEU A 28 -6.37 23.66 -17.84
C LEU A 28 -7.22 22.58 -18.53
N ARG A 29 -8.52 22.83 -18.74
CA ARG A 29 -9.39 21.89 -19.46
C ARG A 29 -8.96 21.73 -20.91
N ALA A 30 -8.64 22.84 -21.57
CA ALA A 30 -8.13 22.82 -22.94
C ALA A 30 -6.80 22.08 -23.01
N ALA A 31 -5.87 22.34 -22.10
CA ALA A 31 -4.57 21.68 -22.07
C ALA A 31 -4.68 20.16 -21.85
N LEU A 32 -5.55 19.69 -20.95
CA LEU A 32 -5.76 18.26 -20.75
C LEU A 32 -6.27 17.58 -22.03
N ARG A 33 -7.30 18.17 -22.66
CA ARG A 33 -7.88 17.67 -23.91
C ARG A 33 -6.87 17.65 -25.05
N ASP A 34 -6.15 18.75 -25.27
CA ASP A 34 -5.26 18.92 -26.40
C ASP A 34 -4.00 18.04 -26.28
N ASN A 35 -3.61 17.63 -25.06
CA ASN A 35 -2.52 16.67 -24.81
C ASN A 35 -3.02 15.22 -24.63
N GLY A 36 -4.31 14.95 -24.84
CA GLY A 36 -4.87 13.59 -24.85
C GLY A 36 -5.15 12.97 -23.48
N PHE A 37 -5.17 13.77 -22.40
CA PHE A 37 -5.58 13.32 -21.07
C PHE A 37 -7.10 13.41 -20.95
N VAL A 38 -7.77 12.26 -21.04
CA VAL A 38 -9.24 12.18 -21.24
C VAL A 38 -9.99 11.57 -20.07
N ASP A 39 -9.31 10.96 -19.11
CA ASP A 39 -9.95 10.35 -17.95
C ASP A 39 -9.20 10.53 -16.62
N ILE A 40 -9.82 10.12 -15.51
CA ILE A 40 -9.25 10.33 -14.16
C ILE A 40 -7.94 9.56 -13.94
N CYS A 41 -7.75 8.41 -14.59
CA CYS A 41 -6.53 7.63 -14.46
C CYS A 41 -5.36 8.35 -15.13
N ASP A 42 -5.61 9.03 -16.24
CA ASP A 42 -4.63 9.88 -16.93
C ASP A 42 -4.14 11.01 -16.01
N LEU A 43 -5.04 11.65 -15.29
CA LEU A 43 -4.71 12.74 -14.35
C LEU A 43 -3.90 12.25 -13.15
N VAL A 44 -4.28 11.13 -12.54
CA VAL A 44 -3.59 10.57 -11.35
C VAL A 44 -2.20 10.05 -11.70
N ASN A 45 -2.06 9.36 -12.84
CA ASN A 45 -0.78 8.78 -13.27
C ASN A 45 0.13 9.77 -14.02
N MET A 46 -0.29 11.03 -14.14
CA MET A 46 0.49 12.06 -14.82
C MET A 46 1.86 12.24 -14.13
N LYS A 47 2.94 12.24 -14.92
CA LYS A 47 4.29 12.54 -14.41
C LYS A 47 4.45 14.05 -14.20
N ARG A 48 5.32 14.45 -13.27
CA ARG A 48 5.60 15.88 -13.01
C ARG A 48 6.07 16.60 -14.27
N GLU A 49 6.94 15.97 -15.05
CA GLU A 49 7.39 16.50 -16.34
C GLU A 49 6.23 16.75 -17.33
N HIS A 50 5.19 15.92 -17.30
CA HIS A 50 4.01 16.14 -18.15
C HIS A 50 3.18 17.32 -17.65
N VAL A 51 3.10 17.52 -16.32
CA VAL A 51 2.44 18.69 -15.71
C VAL A 51 3.15 19.98 -16.09
N GLU A 52 4.49 20.00 -16.04
CA GLU A 52 5.32 21.16 -16.37
C GLU A 52 5.25 21.54 -17.86
N ASN A 53 5.04 20.55 -18.73
CA ASN A 53 4.94 20.73 -20.17
C ASN A 53 3.49 20.84 -20.70
N LEU A 54 2.49 20.95 -19.80
CA LEU A 54 1.09 21.14 -20.20
C LEU A 54 0.91 22.49 -20.87
N ALA A 55 0.31 22.44 -22.04
CA ALA A 55 0.02 23.61 -22.85
C ALA A 55 -1.24 23.37 -23.69
N TYR A 56 -2.00 24.42 -23.94
CA TYR A 56 -3.20 24.37 -24.78
C TYR A 56 -2.92 25.09 -26.10
N LEU A 57 -3.71 24.76 -27.13
CA LEU A 57 -3.66 25.51 -28.38
C LEU A 57 -4.53 26.75 -28.25
N ASP A 58 -3.92 27.92 -28.43
CA ASP A 58 -4.59 29.22 -28.44
C ASP A 58 -4.39 29.90 -29.79
N GLU A 59 -5.36 30.68 -30.22
CA GLU A 59 -5.27 31.44 -31.45
C GLU A 59 -4.83 32.87 -31.14
N VAL A 60 -3.57 33.18 -31.44
CA VAL A 60 -2.99 34.51 -31.24
C VAL A 60 -2.65 35.06 -32.62
N ASP A 61 -3.29 36.19 -32.97
CA ASP A 61 -3.14 36.87 -34.26
C ASP A 61 -3.41 35.96 -35.49
N GLY A 62 -4.41 35.07 -35.39
CA GLY A 62 -4.82 34.18 -36.50
C GLY A 62 -3.92 32.96 -36.70
N THR A 63 -2.96 32.72 -35.80
CA THR A 63 -2.07 31.54 -35.83
C THR A 63 -2.27 30.71 -34.56
N GLN A 64 -2.39 29.39 -34.71
CA GLN A 64 -2.42 28.51 -33.55
C GLN A 64 -1.03 28.42 -32.91
N GLN A 65 -0.97 28.77 -31.62
CA GLN A 65 0.24 28.72 -30.82
C GLN A 65 0.01 27.82 -29.60
N ARG A 66 1.07 27.12 -29.19
CA ARG A 66 1.05 26.28 -28.00
C ARG A 66 1.38 27.14 -26.78
N VAL A 67 0.38 27.43 -25.95
CA VAL A 67 0.50 28.30 -24.78
C VAL A 67 0.58 27.47 -23.50
N PRO A 68 1.63 27.62 -22.68
CA PRO A 68 1.76 26.88 -21.42
C PRO A 68 0.68 27.30 -20.42
N ILE A 69 0.19 26.35 -19.62
CA ILE A 69 -0.77 26.70 -18.56
C ILE A 69 -0.09 27.47 -17.41
N PRO A 70 -0.79 28.41 -16.74
CA PRO A 70 -0.24 29.14 -15.60
C PRO A 70 0.23 28.20 -14.48
N TRP A 71 1.32 28.57 -13.78
CA TRP A 71 1.88 27.76 -12.69
C TRP A 71 0.86 27.37 -11.63
N GLY A 72 -0.05 28.27 -11.24
CA GLY A 72 -1.10 27.93 -10.26
C GLY A 72 -2.00 26.76 -10.68
N LYS A 73 -2.22 26.57 -11.99
CA LYS A 73 -2.97 25.44 -12.55
C LYS A 73 -2.13 24.17 -12.65
N GLN A 74 -0.81 24.28 -12.78
CA GLN A 74 0.10 23.14 -12.65
C GLN A 74 0.11 22.64 -11.21
N GLU A 75 0.20 23.56 -10.26
CA GLU A 75 0.26 23.24 -8.85
C GLU A 75 -1.01 22.58 -8.32
N ILE A 76 -2.20 22.94 -8.80
CA ILE A 76 -3.44 22.28 -8.35
C ILE A 76 -3.49 20.80 -8.74
N ILE A 77 -2.93 20.43 -9.90
CA ILE A 77 -2.80 19.02 -10.32
C ILE A 77 -1.83 18.28 -9.41
N ASN A 78 -0.65 18.88 -9.14
CA ASN A 78 0.34 18.30 -8.24
C ASN A 78 -0.24 18.06 -6.85
N VAL A 79 -0.93 19.05 -6.28
CA VAL A 79 -1.57 18.92 -4.95
C VAL A 79 -2.64 17.83 -4.96
N PHE A 80 -3.40 17.71 -6.04
CA PHE A 80 -4.40 16.64 -6.15
C PHE A 80 -3.77 15.26 -6.16
N ARG A 81 -2.67 15.08 -6.90
CA ARG A 81 -1.92 13.82 -6.89
C ARG A 81 -1.37 13.50 -5.50
N ASP A 82 -0.82 14.50 -4.82
CA ASP A 82 -0.35 14.37 -3.43
C ASP A 82 -1.50 13.99 -2.49
N TYR A 83 -2.71 14.51 -2.73
CA TYR A 83 -3.90 14.13 -1.96
C TYR A 83 -4.28 12.67 -2.14
N ILE A 84 -4.20 12.13 -3.37
CA ILE A 84 -4.45 10.71 -3.62
C ILE A 84 -3.44 9.84 -2.88
N ILE A 85 -2.16 10.23 -2.90
CA ILE A 85 -1.08 9.54 -2.19
C ILE A 85 -1.34 9.58 -0.67
N TYR A 86 -1.62 10.77 -0.12
CA TYR A 86 -1.94 10.94 1.29
C TYR A 86 -3.10 10.06 1.76
N ARG A 87 -4.20 10.03 0.98
CA ARG A 87 -5.38 9.21 1.28
C ARG A 87 -5.05 7.72 1.32
N HIS A 88 -4.15 7.27 0.44
CA HIS A 88 -3.63 5.91 0.49
C HIS A 88 -2.77 5.69 1.76
N GLU A 89 -1.90 6.63 2.12
CA GLU A 89 -1.03 6.51 3.31
C GLU A 89 -1.80 6.45 4.63
N ILE A 90 -2.93 7.15 4.75
CA ILE A 90 -3.78 7.09 5.95
C ILE A 90 -4.77 5.92 5.96
N ASN A 91 -4.66 4.98 5.02
CA ASN A 91 -5.56 3.84 4.84
C ASN A 91 -7.04 4.23 4.60
N GLU A 92 -7.26 5.42 4.02
CA GLU A 92 -8.58 5.86 3.55
C GLU A 92 -8.54 6.11 2.03
N PRO A 93 -8.18 5.09 1.22
CA PRO A 93 -7.99 5.27 -0.21
C PRO A 93 -9.29 5.76 -0.86
N ILE A 94 -9.14 6.70 -1.78
CA ILE A 94 -10.27 7.15 -2.58
C ILE A 94 -10.65 6.00 -3.52
N GLY A 95 -11.92 5.63 -3.52
CA GLY A 95 -12.44 4.62 -4.45
C GLY A 95 -12.16 5.01 -5.89
N ILE A 96 -12.04 4.02 -6.78
CA ILE A 96 -11.62 4.19 -8.18
C ILE A 96 -12.43 5.31 -8.91
N ASN A 97 -13.67 5.56 -8.48
CA ASN A 97 -14.57 6.52 -9.11
C ASN A 97 -14.22 7.99 -8.82
N CYS A 98 -13.46 8.31 -7.77
CA CYS A 98 -13.10 9.69 -7.34
C CYS A 98 -14.27 10.70 -7.23
N THR A 99 -15.52 10.28 -7.39
CA THR A 99 -16.74 11.10 -7.34
C THR A 99 -17.08 11.57 -5.94
N ASP A 100 -16.57 10.88 -4.93
CA ASP A 100 -16.89 11.16 -3.52
C ASP A 100 -15.97 12.25 -2.93
N ILE A 101 -14.95 12.68 -3.67
CA ILE A 101 -14.08 13.78 -3.25
C ILE A 101 -14.88 15.08 -3.34
N THR A 102 -14.95 15.82 -2.25
CA THR A 102 -15.54 17.16 -2.23
C THR A 102 -14.47 18.24 -2.26
N MET A 103 -14.81 19.42 -2.79
CA MET A 103 -13.96 20.60 -2.71
C MET A 103 -13.54 20.92 -1.27
N GLU A 104 -14.44 20.75 -0.30
CA GLU A 104 -14.14 21.02 1.11
C GLU A 104 -13.05 20.07 1.65
N GLN A 105 -13.16 18.78 1.37
CA GLN A 105 -12.14 17.79 1.77
C GLN A 105 -10.79 18.10 1.15
N PHE A 106 -10.79 18.42 -0.15
CA PHE A 106 -9.56 18.76 -0.85
C PHE A 106 -8.95 20.06 -0.32
N ASN A 107 -9.75 21.10 -0.08
CA ASN A 107 -9.26 22.36 0.47
C ASN A 107 -8.73 22.22 1.89
N LYS A 108 -9.34 21.39 2.75
CA LYS A 108 -8.80 21.07 4.07
C LYS A 108 -7.40 20.45 3.98
N PHE A 109 -7.19 19.52 3.05
CA PHE A 109 -5.87 18.95 2.80
C PHE A 109 -4.87 20.00 2.28
N ARG A 110 -5.27 20.84 1.33
CA ARG A 110 -4.39 21.87 0.72
C ARG A 110 -3.76 22.82 1.73
N ILE A 111 -4.47 23.10 2.81
CA ILE A 111 -4.04 24.00 3.89
C ILE A 111 -3.54 23.26 5.13
N ASP A 112 -3.49 21.92 5.09
CA ASP A 112 -3.02 21.12 6.22
C ASP A 112 -1.54 21.44 6.52
N PRO A 113 -1.20 21.85 7.75
CA PRO A 113 0.16 22.24 8.10
C PRO A 113 1.18 21.10 7.92
N ASN A 114 0.78 19.84 8.13
CA ASN A 114 1.68 18.70 7.98
C ASN A 114 1.96 18.44 6.50
N TYR A 115 0.94 18.51 5.64
CA TYR A 115 1.14 18.46 4.19
C TYR A 115 2.02 19.60 3.69
N LEU A 116 1.75 20.85 4.10
CA LEU A 116 2.57 21.98 3.69
C LEU A 116 4.04 21.82 4.12
N LYS A 117 4.28 21.36 5.36
CA LYS A 117 5.61 21.02 5.86
C LYS A 117 6.26 19.91 5.02
N ALA A 118 5.55 18.82 4.79
CA ALA A 118 6.03 17.68 3.99
C ALA A 118 6.41 18.10 2.57
N ARG A 119 5.63 18.98 1.95
CA ARG A 119 5.87 19.47 0.59
C ARG A 119 7.06 20.42 0.51
N ILE A 120 7.25 21.29 1.50
CA ILE A 120 8.42 22.19 1.56
C ILE A 120 9.71 21.38 1.76
N LEU A 121 9.65 20.30 2.55
CA LEU A 121 10.80 19.45 2.84
C LEU A 121 11.08 18.39 1.77
N ALA A 122 10.16 18.20 0.81
CA ALA A 122 10.28 17.21 -0.25
C ALA A 122 11.41 17.56 -1.22
N LYS A 123 12.51 16.80 -1.18
CA LYS A 123 13.67 17.00 -2.06
C LYS A 123 13.38 16.66 -3.53
N ASP A 124 12.49 15.68 -3.76
CA ASP A 124 12.12 15.20 -5.10
C ASP A 124 10.72 15.67 -5.52
N GLY A 125 10.17 16.67 -4.81
CA GLY A 125 8.84 17.23 -5.03
C GLY A 125 7.67 16.28 -4.73
N ILE A 126 7.92 15.12 -4.10
CA ILE A 126 6.87 14.21 -3.58
C ILE A 126 6.85 14.37 -2.05
N PRO A 127 5.76 14.86 -1.45
CA PRO A 127 5.65 14.98 0.00
C PRO A 127 5.64 13.60 0.66
N SER A 128 6.33 13.46 1.78
CA SER A 128 6.26 12.27 2.64
C SER A 128 5.39 12.58 3.85
N PHE A 129 4.30 11.82 4.07
CA PHE A 129 3.33 12.11 5.13
C PHE A 129 3.51 11.24 6.37
N LYS A 130 4.73 10.74 6.61
CA LYS A 130 5.05 9.96 7.81
C LYS A 130 4.69 10.77 9.06
N THR A 131 3.78 10.24 9.85
CA THR A 131 3.38 10.79 11.15
C THR A 131 4.60 10.83 12.07
N GLU A 132 5.13 12.02 12.32
CA GLU A 132 6.23 12.25 13.27
C GLU A 132 5.78 11.79 14.66
N THR A 133 6.20 10.60 15.09
CA THR A 133 6.28 10.26 16.50
C THR A 133 7.76 10.30 16.90
N ASN A 134 8.10 11.34 17.67
CA ASN A 134 9.30 11.58 18.50
C ASN A 134 10.46 12.48 17.99
N PRO A 135 11.17 13.17 18.92
CA PRO A 135 11.75 14.52 18.76
C PRO A 135 13.15 14.58 18.12
N PRO A 136 13.64 15.78 17.71
CA PRO A 136 14.82 15.89 16.87
C PRO A 136 16.14 15.71 17.63
N ALA A 137 17.05 14.93 17.06
CA ALA A 137 18.46 14.88 17.45
C ALA A 137 19.34 15.49 16.32
N PRO A 138 20.50 16.07 16.64
CA PRO A 138 21.04 17.23 15.94
C PRO A 138 21.73 16.91 14.60
N THR A 139 21.59 17.88 13.71
CA THR A 139 22.16 18.01 12.37
C THR A 139 23.69 17.86 12.35
N THR A 140 24.21 17.09 11.39
CA THR A 140 25.53 17.36 10.80
C THR A 140 25.43 17.28 9.27
N PRO A 141 26.12 18.17 8.54
CA PRO A 141 26.02 18.25 7.09
C PRO A 141 27.08 17.36 6.44
N VAL A 142 26.70 16.52 5.47
CA VAL A 142 27.65 15.98 4.51
C VAL A 142 27.02 16.04 3.12
N MET A 143 27.61 16.88 2.27
CA MET A 143 27.50 16.76 0.83
C MET A 143 28.29 15.53 0.38
N THR A 144 27.75 14.73 -0.53
CA THR A 144 28.46 14.21 -1.71
C THR A 144 27.51 13.46 -2.63
N ASN A 145 27.60 13.78 -3.91
CA ASN A 145 27.04 13.03 -5.03
C ASN A 145 27.64 11.62 -5.04
N ASP A 146 26.81 10.58 -5.03
CA ASP A 146 27.18 9.25 -5.52
C ASP A 146 25.90 8.50 -5.92
N CYS A 147 25.77 8.19 -7.21
CA CYS A 147 24.75 7.27 -7.71
C CYS A 147 25.00 5.90 -7.08
N THR A 148 24.28 5.64 -6.01
CA THR A 148 24.37 4.41 -5.24
C THR A 148 23.35 3.43 -5.83
N PRO A 149 23.76 2.24 -6.32
CA PRO A 149 22.84 1.25 -6.86
C PRO A 149 21.70 0.94 -5.87
N ALA A 150 20.48 0.72 -6.35
CA ALA A 150 19.30 0.47 -5.52
C ALA A 150 19.52 -0.60 -4.43
N ASN A 151 20.34 -1.62 -4.71
CA ASN A 151 20.74 -2.64 -3.73
C ASN A 151 21.56 -2.08 -2.55
N LYS A 152 22.47 -1.13 -2.81
CA LYS A 152 23.23 -0.44 -1.76
C LYS A 152 22.36 0.55 -0.97
N LEU A 153 21.32 1.15 -1.58
CA LEU A 153 20.31 1.93 -0.85
C LEU A 153 19.46 1.02 0.05
N PHE A 154 18.99 -0.10 -0.47
CA PHE A 154 18.28 -1.13 0.29
C PHE A 154 19.10 -1.65 1.50
N GLN A 155 20.40 -1.90 1.31
CA GLN A 155 21.29 -2.32 2.40
C GLN A 155 21.62 -1.19 3.41
N LYS A 156 21.59 0.08 3.01
CA LYS A 156 21.96 1.23 3.85
C LYS A 156 20.80 1.85 4.63
N GLU A 157 19.57 1.80 4.12
CA GLU A 157 18.48 2.64 4.63
C GLU A 157 17.73 2.05 5.84
N ILE A 158 17.82 0.74 6.09
CA ILE A 158 17.12 0.09 7.21
C ILE A 158 18.04 -0.96 7.85
N LYS A 159 18.31 -0.80 9.16
CA LYS A 159 18.95 -1.85 9.97
C LYS A 159 17.98 -3.02 10.09
N ARG A 160 18.26 -4.11 9.39
CA ARG A 160 17.48 -5.35 9.47
C ARG A 160 17.95 -6.13 10.68
N ASP A 161 17.01 -6.45 11.55
CA ASP A 161 17.29 -7.13 12.81
C ASP A 161 16.34 -8.31 12.96
N GLN A 162 16.92 -9.51 12.85
CA GLN A 162 16.20 -10.76 13.00
C GLN A 162 15.62 -10.87 14.42
N SER A 163 16.25 -10.28 15.43
CA SER A 163 15.85 -10.43 16.82
C SER A 163 14.43 -9.90 17.10
N LEU A 164 13.99 -8.90 16.32
CA LEU A 164 12.69 -8.25 16.44
C LEU A 164 11.51 -9.13 16.04
N TYR A 165 11.74 -10.22 15.30
CA TYR A 165 10.71 -11.17 14.90
C TYR A 165 10.29 -12.10 16.05
N PRO A 166 9.00 -12.44 16.16
CA PRO A 166 8.48 -13.32 17.20
C PRO A 166 9.02 -14.75 17.04
N ILE A 167 9.34 -15.43 18.14
CA ILE A 167 9.76 -16.83 18.11
C ILE A 167 8.53 -17.73 18.21
N LEU A 168 8.34 -18.61 17.22
CA LEU A 168 7.28 -19.60 17.16
C LEU A 168 7.75 -20.93 17.77
N LYS A 169 7.47 -21.15 19.06
CA LYS A 169 7.86 -22.39 19.78
C LYS A 169 6.75 -23.44 19.91
N THR A 170 5.48 -23.03 19.85
CA THR A 170 4.31 -23.87 20.13
C THR A 170 3.22 -23.65 19.09
N GLU A 171 2.36 -24.65 18.86
CA GLU A 171 1.27 -24.59 17.88
C GLU A 171 0.00 -23.79 18.35
N GLN A 172 0.15 -22.86 19.30
CA GLN A 172 -0.94 -22.11 19.99
C GLN A 172 -1.14 -20.68 19.45
N PRO A 173 -2.31 -20.02 19.66
CA PRO A 173 -3.03 -19.25 18.64
C PRO A 173 -2.16 -18.23 17.91
N HIS A 174 -1.93 -18.56 16.64
CA HIS A 174 -0.89 -18.00 15.78
C HIS A 174 -1.27 -16.67 15.14
N ASP A 175 -2.55 -16.27 15.16
CA ASP A 175 -3.01 -14.99 14.62
C ASP A 175 -2.23 -13.80 15.21
N SER A 176 -1.84 -13.89 16.50
CA SER A 176 -1.01 -12.87 17.15
C SER A 176 0.43 -12.86 16.65
N CYS A 177 0.97 -14.03 16.28
CA CYS A 177 2.36 -14.14 15.81
C CYS A 177 2.48 -13.79 14.33
N ASP A 178 1.52 -14.19 13.49
CA ASP A 178 1.48 -13.87 12.07
C ASP A 178 1.35 -12.36 11.87
N ASN A 179 0.45 -11.71 12.61
CA ASN A 179 0.32 -10.25 12.61
C ASN A 179 1.61 -9.56 13.10
N LYS A 180 2.26 -10.08 14.15
CA LYS A 180 3.55 -9.54 14.62
C LYS A 180 4.67 -9.73 13.58
N PHE A 181 4.67 -10.85 12.87
CA PHE A 181 5.64 -11.14 11.82
C PHE A 181 5.48 -10.17 10.64
N GLU A 182 4.23 -9.97 10.20
CA GLU A 182 3.85 -9.01 9.17
C GLU A 182 4.23 -7.57 9.57
N VAL A 183 3.87 -7.14 10.78
CA VAL A 183 4.25 -5.82 11.32
C VAL A 183 5.76 -5.61 11.30
N GLN A 184 6.56 -6.62 11.65
CA GLN A 184 8.03 -6.51 11.60
C GLN A 184 8.55 -6.48 10.16
N ALA A 185 7.97 -7.26 9.24
CA ALA A 185 8.30 -7.18 7.83
C ALA A 185 7.98 -5.80 7.23
N HIS A 186 6.91 -5.15 7.68
CA HIS A 186 6.57 -3.78 7.31
C HIS A 186 7.55 -2.77 7.91
N ALA A 187 7.85 -2.88 9.21
CA ALA A 187 8.80 -2.00 9.90
C ALA A 187 10.21 -2.06 9.30
N GLN A 188 10.60 -3.23 8.77
CA GLN A 188 11.90 -3.44 8.15
C GLN A 188 11.89 -3.27 6.62
N GLY A 189 10.76 -2.86 6.03
CA GLY A 189 10.64 -2.51 4.61
C GLY A 189 10.68 -3.69 3.64
N ILE A 190 10.38 -4.91 4.08
CA ILE A 190 10.44 -6.14 3.25
C ILE A 190 9.07 -6.79 3.00
N ALA A 191 7.98 -6.24 3.56
CA ALA A 191 6.64 -6.80 3.43
C ALA A 191 6.15 -6.93 1.98
N HIS A 192 6.58 -6.04 1.08
CA HIS A 192 6.20 -6.10 -0.33
C HIS A 192 6.64 -7.42 -1.01
N VAL A 193 7.78 -7.98 -0.61
CA VAL A 193 8.29 -9.26 -1.11
C VAL A 193 7.66 -10.45 -0.39
N VAL A 194 7.56 -10.36 0.94
CA VAL A 194 7.22 -11.51 1.79
C VAL A 194 5.71 -11.70 1.97
N VAL A 195 4.95 -10.61 2.06
CA VAL A 195 3.52 -10.60 2.36
C VAL A 195 2.69 -10.40 1.09
N ASN A 196 3.11 -9.45 0.24
CA ASN A 196 2.34 -9.06 -0.95
C ASN A 196 2.63 -9.90 -2.21
N LYS A 197 3.43 -10.97 -2.08
CA LYS A 197 3.78 -11.91 -3.17
C LYS A 197 4.31 -11.23 -4.44
N TYR A 198 5.01 -10.13 -4.29
CA TYR A 198 5.57 -9.40 -5.43
C TYR A 198 6.71 -10.21 -6.08
N LEU A 199 6.62 -10.42 -7.39
CA LEU A 199 7.69 -11.01 -8.19
C LEU A 199 8.40 -9.88 -8.96
N PRO A 200 9.74 -9.83 -8.92
CA PRO A 200 10.48 -8.81 -9.66
C PRO A 200 10.21 -8.96 -11.17
N THR A 201 10.00 -7.83 -11.85
CA THR A 201 9.63 -7.79 -13.27
C THR A 201 10.74 -7.24 -14.15
N ASN A 202 11.77 -6.65 -13.55
CA ASN A 202 12.96 -6.15 -14.23
C ASN A 202 14.26 -6.57 -13.51
N PRO A 203 15.42 -6.51 -14.20
CA PRO A 203 16.70 -6.99 -13.65
C PRO A 203 17.15 -6.27 -12.37
N ASP A 204 16.82 -4.98 -12.24
CA ASP A 204 17.20 -4.17 -11.07
C ASP A 204 16.40 -4.58 -9.83
N GLU A 205 15.11 -4.91 -10.00
CA GLU A 205 14.27 -5.49 -8.95
C GLU A 205 14.73 -6.89 -8.54
N GLU A 206 15.18 -7.72 -9.48
CA GLU A 206 15.73 -9.06 -9.18
C GLU A 206 16.97 -9.00 -8.30
N GLU A 207 17.84 -8.00 -8.50
CA GLU A 207 19.04 -7.82 -7.68
C GLU A 207 18.71 -7.42 -6.23
N VAL A 208 17.65 -6.63 -6.02
CA VAL A 208 17.17 -6.22 -4.69
C VAL A 208 16.38 -7.36 -4.02
N PHE A 209 15.72 -8.19 -4.80
CA PHE A 209 14.91 -9.32 -4.32
C PHE A 209 15.74 -10.42 -3.66
N LYS A 210 16.89 -10.81 -4.25
CA LYS A 210 17.79 -11.85 -3.71
C LYS A 210 18.24 -11.62 -2.25
N PRO A 211 18.73 -10.43 -1.86
CA PRO A 211 19.10 -10.17 -0.47
C PRO A 211 17.89 -10.08 0.46
N ILE A 212 16.70 -9.70 -0.02
CA ILE A 212 15.45 -9.75 0.76
C ILE A 212 15.10 -11.21 1.10
N GLN A 213 15.10 -12.10 0.10
CA GLN A 213 14.83 -13.52 0.30
C GLN A 213 15.85 -14.14 1.27
N THR A 214 17.14 -13.87 1.07
CA THR A 214 18.21 -14.39 1.94
C THR A 214 18.02 -13.97 3.41
N PHE A 215 17.62 -12.72 3.66
CA PHE A 215 17.34 -12.25 5.01
C PHE A 215 16.11 -12.94 5.60
N MET A 216 15.05 -13.06 4.81
CA MET A 216 13.80 -13.67 5.25
C MET A 216 13.96 -15.17 5.57
N ASP A 217 14.72 -15.90 4.77
CA ASP A 217 15.08 -17.30 5.06
C ASP A 217 15.80 -17.41 6.42
N ALA A 218 16.76 -16.53 6.69
CA ALA A 218 17.47 -16.51 7.97
C ALA A 218 16.55 -16.18 9.15
N VAL A 219 15.56 -15.30 8.97
CA VAL A 219 14.53 -15.02 9.98
C VAL A 219 13.67 -16.25 10.23
N LEU A 220 13.16 -16.90 9.17
CA LEU A 220 12.33 -18.09 9.27
C LEU A 220 13.06 -19.21 10.01
N GLU A 221 14.31 -19.50 9.65
CA GLU A 221 15.10 -20.55 10.28
C GLU A 221 15.42 -20.24 11.76
N SER A 222 15.69 -18.97 12.08
CA SER A 222 15.98 -18.52 13.44
C SER A 222 14.75 -18.49 14.35
N LYS A 223 13.57 -18.21 13.80
CA LYS A 223 12.37 -17.88 14.58
C LYS A 223 11.28 -18.93 14.55
N VAL A 224 11.27 -19.81 13.55
CA VAL A 224 10.28 -20.88 13.43
C VAL A 224 10.83 -22.16 14.02
N HIS A 225 10.24 -22.61 15.13
CA HIS A 225 10.67 -23.82 15.83
C HIS A 225 9.58 -24.90 15.93
N THR A 226 8.37 -24.63 15.47
CA THR A 226 7.30 -25.61 15.41
C THR A 226 7.65 -26.74 14.42
N PRO A 227 7.31 -28.02 14.70
CA PRO A 227 7.63 -29.12 13.81
C PRO A 227 7.13 -28.90 12.38
N LYS A 228 5.87 -28.45 12.25
CA LYS A 228 5.24 -28.18 10.95
C LYS A 228 5.77 -26.91 10.27
N GLY A 229 6.15 -25.90 11.05
CA GLY A 229 6.80 -24.72 10.49
C GLY A 229 8.18 -25.04 9.92
N LYS A 230 8.94 -25.93 10.58
CA LYS A 230 10.21 -26.44 10.04
C LYS A 230 10.00 -27.31 8.79
N GLU A 231 8.90 -28.06 8.71
CA GLU A 231 8.54 -28.83 7.52
C GLU A 231 8.24 -27.90 6.33
N ALA A 232 7.43 -26.85 6.54
CA ALA A 232 7.15 -25.85 5.52
C ALA A 232 8.40 -25.12 5.00
N ILE A 233 9.39 -24.86 5.88
CA ILE A 233 10.67 -24.26 5.47
C ILE A 233 11.50 -25.24 4.63
N ARG A 234 11.54 -26.52 5.00
CA ARG A 234 12.29 -27.56 4.27
C ARG A 234 11.76 -27.80 2.86
N GLU A 235 10.46 -27.66 2.62
CA GLU A 235 9.85 -27.79 1.28
C GLU A 235 10.40 -26.76 0.28
N HIS A 236 10.87 -25.61 0.76
CA HIS A 236 11.40 -24.51 -0.07
C HIS A 236 12.91 -24.32 0.07
N GLU A 237 13.62 -25.25 0.71
CA GLU A 237 15.07 -25.18 0.91
C GLU A 237 15.85 -25.24 -0.42
N ALA A 238 15.33 -25.98 -1.40
CA ALA A 238 15.91 -26.10 -2.74
C ALA A 238 15.66 -24.87 -3.63
N THR A 239 14.52 -24.20 -3.45
CA THR A 239 14.09 -23.05 -4.27
C THR A 239 14.45 -21.70 -3.65
N LYS A 240 14.73 -21.68 -2.33
CA LYS A 240 14.97 -20.45 -1.54
C LYS A 240 13.87 -19.41 -1.70
N ASP A 241 12.64 -19.90 -1.81
CA ASP A 241 11.45 -19.07 -1.95
C ASP A 241 10.88 -18.74 -0.56
N ALA A 242 11.53 -17.80 0.12
CA ALA A 242 11.13 -17.35 1.45
C ALA A 242 9.66 -16.88 1.54
N PRO A 243 9.13 -16.13 0.54
CA PRO A 243 7.70 -15.80 0.47
C PRO A 243 6.78 -17.03 0.41
N ALA A 244 7.12 -18.06 -0.39
CA ALA A 244 6.34 -19.29 -0.46
C ALA A 244 6.39 -20.09 0.85
N ALA A 245 7.56 -20.17 1.49
CA ALA A 245 7.71 -20.80 2.80
C ALA A 245 6.85 -20.12 3.88
N TYR A 246 6.85 -18.78 3.90
CA TYR A 246 6.01 -18.01 4.81
C TYR A 246 4.52 -18.18 4.51
N ALA A 247 4.12 -18.20 3.25
CA ALA A 247 2.73 -18.43 2.86
C ALA A 247 2.22 -19.81 3.30
N ASN A 248 3.03 -20.87 3.12
CA ASN A 248 2.72 -22.23 3.56
C ASN A 248 2.59 -22.30 5.10
N LEU A 249 3.49 -21.60 5.82
CA LEU A 249 3.44 -21.49 7.27
C LEU A 249 2.11 -20.87 7.74
N VAL A 250 1.73 -19.71 7.18
CA VAL A 250 0.46 -19.02 7.51
C VAL A 250 -0.75 -19.87 7.16
N GLU A 251 -0.76 -20.51 5.98
CA GLU A 251 -1.87 -21.36 5.55
C GLU A 251 -2.06 -22.55 6.49
N HIS A 252 -0.96 -23.19 6.91
CA HIS A 252 -0.99 -24.29 7.84
C HIS A 252 -1.59 -23.86 9.20
N HIS A 253 -1.17 -22.71 9.72
CA HIS A 253 -1.70 -22.17 10.97
C HIS A 253 -3.20 -21.82 10.87
N ARG A 254 -3.64 -21.23 9.76
CA ARG A 254 -5.06 -20.92 9.51
C ARG A 254 -5.93 -22.19 9.48
N LYS A 255 -5.43 -23.26 8.86
CA LYS A 255 -6.14 -24.56 8.80
C LYS A 255 -6.26 -25.19 10.18
N SER A 256 -5.21 -25.10 11.02
CA SER A 256 -5.25 -25.62 12.40
C SER A 256 -6.30 -24.89 13.25
N THR A 257 -6.33 -23.56 13.23
CA THR A 257 -7.32 -22.76 13.97
C THR A 257 -8.75 -23.07 13.52
N ALA A 258 -8.97 -23.25 12.21
CA ALA A 258 -10.28 -23.59 11.68
C ALA A 258 -10.76 -24.97 12.16
N ALA A 259 -9.87 -25.97 12.18
CA ALA A 259 -10.16 -27.31 12.66
C ALA A 259 -10.48 -27.34 14.16
N ASP A 260 -9.76 -26.57 14.98
CA ASP A 260 -10.04 -26.46 16.42
C ASP A 260 -11.42 -25.85 16.71
N ILE A 261 -11.79 -24.80 15.95
CA ILE A 261 -13.12 -24.18 16.04
C ILE A 261 -14.22 -25.18 15.65
N GLU A 262 -13.99 -25.98 14.60
CA GLU A 262 -14.94 -26.99 14.14
C GLU A 262 -15.11 -28.12 15.18
N ALA A 263 -14.00 -28.64 15.72
CA ALA A 263 -14.02 -29.64 16.78
C ALA A 263 -14.76 -29.14 18.04
N MET A 264 -14.55 -27.87 18.43
CA MET A 264 -15.26 -27.27 19.56
C MET A 264 -16.77 -27.16 19.31
N LYS A 265 -17.20 -26.79 18.10
CA LYS A 265 -18.62 -26.77 17.72
C LYS A 265 -19.26 -28.16 17.77
N THR A 266 -18.55 -29.19 17.31
CA THR A 266 -19.03 -30.57 17.32
C THR A 266 -19.19 -31.10 18.76
N ASN A 267 -18.24 -30.79 19.64
CA ASN A 267 -18.32 -31.17 21.06
C ASN A 267 -19.49 -30.50 21.79
N ILE A 268 -19.74 -29.20 21.56
CA ILE A 268 -20.90 -28.49 22.14
C ILE A 268 -22.21 -29.13 21.67
N THR A 269 -22.30 -29.45 20.38
CA THR A 269 -23.52 -30.03 19.79
C THR A 269 -23.81 -31.44 20.32
N THR A 270 -22.77 -32.23 20.61
CA THR A 270 -22.94 -33.59 21.13
C THR A 270 -23.32 -33.57 22.62
N THR A 271 -22.80 -32.61 23.39
CA THR A 271 -23.09 -32.46 24.82
C THR A 271 -24.52 -31.97 25.08
N THR A 272 -25.07 -31.09 24.23
CA THR A 272 -26.45 -30.59 24.38
C THR A 272 -27.52 -31.60 23.96
N ILE A 273 -27.18 -32.60 23.13
CA ILE A 273 -28.12 -33.63 22.69
C ILE A 273 -28.21 -34.80 23.68
N SER A 274 -27.19 -35.03 24.51
CA SER A 274 -27.17 -36.13 25.49
C SER A 274 -27.98 -35.86 26.77
N ASP A 275 -28.36 -34.62 27.07
CA ASP A 275 -29.07 -34.25 28.31
C ASP A 275 -30.61 -34.26 28.17
N GLY A 276 -31.13 -34.64 26.99
CA GLY A 276 -32.55 -34.55 26.64
C GLY A 276 -33.36 -35.85 26.68
N SER A 277 -32.82 -36.98 27.13
CA SER A 277 -33.58 -38.24 27.12
C SER A 277 -33.30 -39.12 28.33
N SER A 278 -34.20 -39.10 29.31
CA SER A 278 -34.67 -40.27 30.07
C SER A 278 -35.60 -39.85 31.21
N LYS A 279 -36.93 -39.98 31.00
CA LYS A 279 -37.91 -40.49 31.98
C LYS A 279 -39.33 -40.47 31.39
N GLU A 280 -39.64 -41.48 30.59
CA GLU A 280 -41.00 -42.02 30.48
C GLU A 280 -40.94 -43.50 30.87
N LEU A 281 -41.35 -43.83 32.09
CA LEU A 281 -41.84 -45.14 32.56
C LEU A 281 -42.55 -44.81 33.90
N HIS A 282 -43.82 -45.12 34.18
CA HIS A 282 -44.66 -46.25 33.80
C HIS A 282 -46.13 -45.92 34.16
N PRO A 283 -47.15 -46.45 33.45
CA PRO A 283 -48.54 -46.44 33.91
C PRO A 283 -48.80 -47.67 34.79
N SER A 284 -49.60 -47.55 35.86
CA SER A 284 -50.29 -48.69 36.49
C SER A 284 -51.40 -48.23 37.45
N PHE A 285 -52.62 -48.62 37.06
CA PHE A 285 -53.81 -49.05 37.83
C PHE A 285 -54.40 -48.14 38.93
#